data_AF-A0A5B2Z312-F1
#
_entry.id   AF-A0A5B2Z312-F1
#
_cell.length_a   1.000
_cell.length_b   1.000
_cell.length_c   1.000
_cell.angle_alpha   90.00
_cell.angle_beta   90.00
_cell.angle_gamma   90.00
#
_symmetry.space_group_name_H-M   'P 1'
#
loop_
_entity.id
_entity.type
_entity.pdbx_description
1 polymer ?
#
loop_
_entity_poly.entity_id
_entity_poly.type
_entity_poly.pdbx_seq_one_letter_code
_entity_poly.pdbx_strand_id
1 'polypeptide(L)'
;MQTVLIIGANGKVSIEATKIFLEDSNFNVDLFLRNAHRIPDYASNRVTVYEGDAKNSKDLEQALDKVDVVFASLSGSLDIEAQAIVDAMSKKDVKRLIFVAAPGIYDELPAKFNEFNKSQFGEKLTKYRKAADIIEASTLDYTIIRPAWLTFKNETDYEVTSKDTQFRGTEVSRRSIASLAVRIAKNPELYSKENIGVNKPNTDGDKPAWFN
;
A
#
# COMPACT_ATOMS: atom_id res chain seq x y z
N MET A 1 13.62 3.30 18.80
CA MET A 1 13.67 3.56 17.35
C MET A 1 12.46 2.88 16.77
N GLN A 2 11.68 3.56 15.92
CA GLN A 2 10.46 2.95 15.38
C GLN A 2 10.79 1.93 14.30
N THR A 3 9.93 0.93 14.12
CA THR A 3 10.08 -0.14 13.14
C THR A 3 8.87 -0.16 12.22
N VAL A 4 9.13 -0.20 10.91
CA VAL A 4 8.12 -0.43 9.88
C VAL A 4 8.30 -1.82 9.30
N LEU A 5 7.21 -2.58 9.26
CA LEU A 5 7.16 -3.85 8.52
C LEU A 5 6.57 -3.59 7.14
N ILE A 6 7.34 -3.87 6.08
CA ILE A 6 6.90 -3.78 4.70
C ILE A 6 6.52 -5.18 4.20
N ILE A 7 5.22 -5.43 4.07
CA ILE A 7 4.67 -6.69 3.57
C ILE A 7 4.54 -6.63 2.05
N GLY A 8 5.10 -7.63 1.37
CA GLY A 8 5.25 -7.60 -0.08
C GLY A 8 6.48 -6.80 -0.48
N ALA A 9 7.60 -7.00 0.21
CA ALA A 9 8.82 -6.17 0.08
C ALA A 9 9.43 -6.10 -1.33
N ASN A 10 9.16 -7.06 -2.22
CA ASN A 10 9.58 -7.01 -3.63
C ASN A 10 8.61 -6.26 -4.55
N GLY A 11 7.51 -5.71 -4.02
CA GLY A 11 6.60 -4.85 -4.76
C GLY A 11 7.33 -3.58 -5.23
N LYS A 12 6.97 -3.08 -6.41
CA LYS A 12 7.66 -1.90 -6.97
C LYS A 12 7.42 -0.62 -6.16
N VAL A 13 6.28 -0.51 -5.47
CA VAL A 13 6.04 0.57 -4.48
C VAL A 13 6.85 0.30 -3.21
N SER A 14 6.84 -0.94 -2.71
CA SER A 14 7.61 -1.37 -1.55
C SER A 14 9.11 -1.08 -1.68
N ILE A 15 9.71 -1.35 -2.83
CA ILE A 15 11.13 -1.06 -3.10
C ILE A 15 11.42 0.44 -3.01
N GLU A 16 10.55 1.30 -3.55
CA GLU A 16 10.70 2.75 -3.42
C GLU A 16 10.50 3.19 -1.97
N ALA A 17 9.54 2.60 -1.24
CA ALA A 17 9.32 2.90 0.17
C ALA A 17 10.52 2.49 1.03
N THR A 18 11.11 1.32 0.80
CA THR A 18 12.33 0.86 1.49
C THR A 18 13.45 1.87 1.31
N LYS A 19 13.72 2.33 0.08
CA LYS A 19 14.74 3.36 -0.18
C LYS A 19 14.45 4.65 0.59
N ILE A 20 13.22 5.15 0.51
CA ILE A 20 12.84 6.41 1.16
C ILE A 20 12.89 6.29 2.70
N PHE A 21 12.49 5.17 3.30
CA PHE A 21 12.68 4.93 4.74
C PHE A 21 14.15 4.91 5.14
N LEU A 22 15.02 4.33 4.30
CA LEU A 22 16.45 4.30 4.55
C LEU A 22 17.10 5.69 4.36
N GLU A 23 16.61 6.50 3.44
CA GLU A 23 17.18 7.83 3.13
C GLU A 23 16.62 8.96 4.02
N ASP A 24 15.31 8.96 4.30
CA ASP A 24 14.58 10.07 4.94
C ASP A 24 13.86 9.62 6.24
N SER A 25 14.44 8.69 6.98
CA SER A 25 13.95 8.36 8.31
C SER A 25 14.97 7.62 9.17
N ASN A 26 14.68 7.54 10.47
CA ASN A 26 15.41 6.70 11.42
C ASN A 26 14.66 5.38 11.70
N PHE A 27 13.73 4.95 10.84
CA PHE A 27 13.05 3.66 11.05
C PHE A 27 14.03 2.49 10.86
N ASN A 28 13.84 1.44 11.66
CA ASN A 28 14.16 0.08 11.24
C ASN A 28 13.16 -0.36 10.16
N VAL A 29 13.64 -1.07 9.15
CA VAL A 29 12.85 -1.48 7.99
C VAL A 29 12.86 -2.99 7.89
N ASP A 30 11.81 -3.61 8.41
CA ASP A 30 11.62 -5.04 8.32
C ASP A 30 10.91 -5.38 7.00
N LEU A 31 11.45 -6.33 6.25
CA LEU A 31 11.00 -6.68 4.91
C LEU A 31 10.41 -8.08 4.91
N PHE A 32 9.13 -8.20 4.59
CA PHE A 32 8.43 -9.49 4.54
C PHE A 32 8.05 -9.87 3.11
N LEU A 33 8.50 -11.05 2.66
CA LEU A 33 8.25 -11.57 1.32
C LEU A 33 8.44 -13.09 1.24
N ARG A 34 7.86 -13.72 0.21
CA ARG A 34 7.93 -15.18 0.01
C ARG A 34 9.31 -15.74 -0.38
N ASN A 35 10.19 -14.91 -0.93
CA ASN A 35 11.52 -15.34 -1.36
C ASN A 35 12.48 -14.15 -1.26
N ALA A 36 13.35 -14.19 -0.26
CA ALA A 36 14.30 -13.14 0.07
C ALA A 36 15.31 -12.86 -1.05
N HIS A 37 15.62 -13.85 -1.91
CA HIS A 37 16.56 -13.68 -3.03
C HIS A 37 16.06 -12.71 -4.10
N ARG A 38 14.79 -12.29 -4.05
CA ARG A 38 14.19 -11.40 -5.03
C ARG A 38 14.39 -9.92 -4.71
N ILE A 39 14.94 -9.58 -3.55
CA ILE A 39 15.28 -8.19 -3.17
C ILE A 39 16.80 -8.03 -3.11
N PRO A 40 17.33 -6.83 -3.41
CA PRO A 40 18.75 -6.57 -3.24
C PRO A 40 19.14 -6.58 -1.77
N ASP A 41 20.43 -6.81 -1.51
CA ASP A 41 21.02 -6.42 -0.24
C ASP A 41 21.07 -4.89 -0.17
N TYR A 42 20.37 -4.32 0.81
CA TYR A 42 20.32 -2.87 1.02
C TYR A 42 21.56 -2.34 1.77
N ALA A 43 22.50 -3.20 2.15
CA ALA A 43 23.77 -2.86 2.82
C ALA A 43 23.58 -1.93 4.04
N SER A 44 22.51 -2.16 4.80
CA SER A 44 22.10 -1.33 5.94
C SER A 44 21.82 -2.21 7.15
N ASN A 45 22.37 -1.82 8.31
CA ASN A 45 22.11 -2.50 9.58
C ASN A 45 20.70 -2.25 10.14
N ARG A 46 19.89 -1.42 9.48
CA ARG A 46 18.48 -1.15 9.83
C ARG A 46 17.51 -2.07 9.10
N VAL A 47 17.99 -2.98 8.24
CA VAL A 47 17.13 -3.87 7.46
C VAL A 47 17.15 -5.27 8.05
N THR A 48 15.96 -5.80 8.35
CA THR A 48 15.76 -7.21 8.69
C THR A 48 14.89 -7.84 7.60
N VAL A 49 15.18 -9.07 7.20
CA VAL A 49 14.39 -9.78 6.18
C VAL A 49 13.71 -10.99 6.80
N TYR A 50 12.40 -11.09 6.59
CA TYR A 50 11.54 -12.19 7.00
C TYR A 50 10.99 -12.89 5.76
N GLU A 51 11.29 -14.18 5.63
CA GLU A 51 10.73 -15.01 4.55
C GLU A 51 9.43 -15.69 5.02
N GLY A 52 8.33 -15.49 4.30
CA GLY A 52 7.02 -16.05 4.68
C GLY A 52 5.89 -15.77 3.68
N ASP A 53 4.74 -16.43 3.87
CA ASP A 53 3.52 -16.21 3.06
C ASP A 53 2.54 -15.28 3.80
N ALA A 54 2.12 -14.19 3.16
CA ALA A 54 1.17 -13.23 3.74
C ALA A 54 -0.25 -13.79 3.92
N LYS A 55 -0.54 -14.98 3.40
CA LYS A 55 -1.78 -15.72 3.72
C LYS A 55 -1.67 -16.54 5.00
N ASN A 56 -0.48 -16.63 5.61
CA ASN A 56 -0.23 -17.42 6.81
C ASN A 56 -0.02 -16.49 8.02
N SER A 57 -0.99 -16.47 8.92
CA SER A 57 -0.93 -15.65 10.15
C SER A 57 0.32 -15.95 10.99
N LYS A 58 0.79 -17.20 11.04
CA LYS A 58 1.98 -17.54 11.85
C LYS A 58 3.26 -16.95 11.27
N ASP A 59 3.37 -16.86 9.95
CA ASP A 59 4.53 -16.25 9.30
C ASP A 59 4.52 -14.74 9.54
N LEU A 60 3.34 -14.11 9.40
CA LEU A 60 3.16 -12.68 9.69
C LEU A 60 3.47 -12.35 11.16
N GLU A 61 2.98 -13.16 12.10
CA GLU A 61 3.20 -12.98 13.54
C GLU A 61 4.69 -12.95 13.92
N GLN A 62 5.55 -13.69 13.22
CA GLN A 62 7.01 -13.69 13.47
C GLN A 62 7.66 -12.36 13.07
N ALA A 63 7.11 -11.69 12.07
CA ALA A 63 7.64 -10.42 11.55
C ALA A 63 7.02 -9.19 12.23
N LEU A 64 6.02 -9.37 13.10
CA LEU A 64 5.29 -8.29 13.77
C LEU A 64 5.82 -7.95 15.17
N ASP A 65 6.85 -8.65 15.64
CA ASP A 65 7.44 -8.38 16.96
C ASP A 65 8.14 -7.02 16.96
N LYS A 66 7.73 -6.12 17.88
CA LYS A 66 8.27 -4.74 18.01
C LYS A 66 8.10 -3.89 16.74
N VAL A 67 7.03 -4.12 15.99
CA VAL A 67 6.62 -3.30 14.85
C VAL A 67 5.69 -2.19 15.32
N ASP A 68 5.96 -0.95 14.88
CA ASP A 68 5.10 0.20 15.16
C ASP A 68 4.08 0.44 14.04
N VAL A 69 4.50 0.22 12.78
CA VAL A 69 3.68 0.48 11.59
C VAL A 69 3.84 -0.66 10.59
N VAL A 70 2.73 -1.11 10.01
CA VAL A 70 2.73 -2.05 8.89
C VAL A 70 2.42 -1.30 7.60
N PHE A 71 3.28 -1.44 6.58
CA PHE A 71 3.01 -1.01 5.23
C PHE A 71 2.83 -2.22 4.31
N ALA A 72 1.61 -2.45 3.83
CA ALA A 72 1.27 -3.58 2.98
C ALA A 72 0.99 -3.10 1.54
N SER A 73 1.82 -3.56 0.60
CA SER A 73 1.65 -3.30 -0.84
C SER A 73 1.72 -4.64 -1.59
N LEU A 74 0.56 -5.29 -1.68
CA LEU A 74 0.40 -6.64 -2.22
C LEU A 74 -0.38 -6.64 -3.54
N SER A 75 -0.33 -7.75 -4.26
CA SER A 75 -1.08 -7.94 -5.51
C SER A 75 -1.57 -9.39 -5.69
N GLY A 76 -1.63 -10.15 -4.59
CA GLY A 76 -1.92 -11.58 -4.57
C GLY A 76 -3.39 -11.88 -4.27
N SER A 77 -3.63 -12.76 -3.32
CA SER A 77 -4.97 -13.11 -2.85
C SER A 77 -5.39 -12.10 -1.77
N LEU A 78 -5.65 -10.87 -2.18
CA LEU A 78 -5.73 -9.71 -1.29
C LEU A 78 -6.80 -9.82 -0.19
N ASP A 79 -7.91 -10.48 -0.45
CA ASP A 79 -8.94 -10.73 0.55
C ASP A 79 -8.44 -11.65 1.66
N ILE A 80 -7.76 -12.75 1.30
CA ILE A 80 -7.14 -13.67 2.26
C ILE A 80 -5.97 -12.99 3.00
N GLU A 81 -5.13 -12.27 2.25
CA GLU A 81 -3.97 -11.54 2.80
C GLU A 81 -4.42 -10.45 3.78
N ALA A 82 -5.47 -9.68 3.45
CA ALA A 82 -6.00 -8.64 4.34
C ALA A 82 -6.53 -9.22 5.66
N GLN A 83 -7.29 -10.33 5.59
CA GLN A 83 -7.76 -10.99 6.81
C GLN A 83 -6.60 -11.48 7.67
N ALA A 84 -5.61 -12.15 7.08
CA ALA A 84 -4.45 -12.64 7.79
C ALA A 84 -3.62 -11.51 8.43
N ILE A 85 -3.48 -10.37 7.73
CA ILE A 85 -2.81 -9.17 8.26
C ILE A 85 -3.58 -8.62 9.45
N VAL A 86 -4.90 -8.42 9.34
CA VAL A 86 -5.74 -7.90 10.43
C VAL A 86 -5.66 -8.79 11.67
N ASP A 87 -5.78 -10.11 11.49
CA ASP A 87 -5.73 -11.08 12.59
C ASP A 87 -4.36 -11.08 13.28
N ALA A 88 -3.28 -11.13 12.49
CA ALA A 88 -1.91 -11.17 13.02
C ALA A 88 -1.56 -9.85 13.75
N MET A 89 -1.92 -8.70 13.18
CA MET A 89 -1.72 -7.39 13.80
C MET A 89 -2.51 -7.27 15.12
N SER A 90 -3.78 -7.68 15.12
CA SER A 90 -4.61 -7.68 16.33
C SER A 90 -4.00 -8.56 17.43
N LYS A 91 -3.46 -9.73 17.08
CA LYS A 91 -2.84 -10.66 18.03
C LYS A 91 -1.52 -10.13 18.62
N LYS A 92 -0.82 -9.30 17.87
CA LYS A 92 0.47 -8.70 18.26
C LYS A 92 0.33 -7.29 18.84
N ASP A 93 -0.91 -6.81 19.02
CA ASP A 93 -1.25 -5.44 19.46
C ASP A 93 -0.59 -4.34 18.60
N VAL A 94 -0.37 -4.62 17.31
CA VAL A 94 0.12 -3.64 16.33
C VAL A 94 -1.09 -2.97 15.69
N LYS A 95 -1.18 -1.64 15.78
CA LYS A 95 -2.41 -0.91 15.43
C LYS A 95 -2.35 -0.20 14.09
N ARG A 96 -1.19 0.33 13.69
CA ARG A 96 -1.08 1.22 12.53
C ARG A 96 -0.86 0.43 11.24
N LEU A 97 -1.83 0.48 10.33
CA LEU A 97 -1.78 -0.17 9.01
C LEU A 97 -1.84 0.87 7.89
N ILE A 98 -0.92 0.79 6.93
CA ILE A 98 -0.99 1.50 5.65
C ILE A 98 -1.14 0.44 4.56
N PHE A 99 -2.26 0.44 3.85
CA PHE A 99 -2.59 -0.62 2.90
C PHE A 99 -2.81 -0.05 1.50
N VAL A 100 -2.10 -0.57 0.49
CA VAL A 100 -2.29 -0.19 -0.91
C VAL A 100 -3.37 -1.06 -1.54
N ALA A 101 -4.47 -0.43 -1.94
CA ALA A 101 -5.57 -1.04 -2.68
C ALA A 101 -5.52 -0.67 -4.18
N ALA A 102 -6.68 -0.59 -4.83
CA ALA A 102 -6.82 -0.24 -6.24
C ALA A 102 -7.84 0.90 -6.42
N PRO A 103 -7.72 1.70 -7.48
CA PRO A 103 -8.71 2.72 -7.82
C PRO A 103 -9.96 2.06 -8.42
N GLY A 104 -11.13 2.67 -8.26
CA GLY A 104 -12.40 2.21 -8.85
C GLY A 104 -13.09 1.09 -8.09
N ILE A 105 -12.61 0.74 -6.89
CA ILE A 105 -13.22 -0.31 -6.05
C ILE A 105 -14.52 0.15 -5.36
N TYR A 106 -14.89 1.42 -5.51
CA TYR A 106 -16.14 2.02 -5.04
C TYR A 106 -16.91 2.71 -6.19
N ASP A 107 -16.57 2.42 -7.46
CA ASP A 107 -17.13 3.13 -8.62
C ASP A 107 -16.92 4.66 -8.60
N GLU A 108 -15.83 5.11 -7.97
CA GLU A 108 -15.52 6.51 -7.71
C GLU A 108 -14.84 7.25 -8.88
N LEU A 109 -14.47 6.53 -9.94
CA LEU A 109 -13.74 7.06 -11.09
C LEU A 109 -14.70 7.76 -12.07
N PRO A 110 -14.24 8.79 -12.82
CA PRO A 110 -14.98 9.34 -13.95
C PRO A 110 -15.43 8.24 -14.92
N ALA A 111 -16.66 8.32 -15.46
CA ALA A 111 -17.35 7.21 -16.12
C ALA A 111 -16.50 6.44 -17.15
N LYS A 112 -15.90 7.15 -18.11
CA LYS A 112 -15.05 6.52 -19.15
C LYS A 112 -13.78 5.89 -18.58
N PHE A 113 -13.17 6.53 -17.59
CA PHE A 113 -12.03 5.95 -16.90
C PHE A 113 -12.42 4.75 -16.04
N ASN A 114 -13.62 4.76 -15.44
CA ASN A 114 -14.14 3.62 -14.72
C ASN A 114 -14.37 2.41 -15.64
N GLU A 115 -14.95 2.63 -16.82
CA GLU A 115 -15.11 1.59 -17.85
C GLU A 115 -13.76 1.00 -18.26
N PHE A 116 -12.77 1.85 -18.58
CA PHE A 116 -11.41 1.41 -18.85
C PHE A 116 -10.82 0.62 -17.68
N ASN A 117 -10.92 1.14 -16.45
CA ASN A 117 -10.34 0.51 -15.27
C ASN A 117 -10.95 -0.88 -15.00
N LYS A 118 -12.27 -1.01 -15.13
CA LYS A 118 -12.98 -2.29 -15.04
C LYS A 118 -12.52 -3.27 -16.12
N SER A 119 -12.31 -2.82 -17.35
CA SER A 119 -11.85 -3.67 -18.44
C SER A 119 -10.42 -4.21 -18.19
N GLN A 120 -9.56 -3.45 -17.52
CA GLN A 120 -8.18 -3.84 -17.24
C GLN A 120 -8.05 -4.71 -15.98
N PHE A 121 -8.79 -4.40 -14.91
CA PHE A 121 -8.68 -5.14 -13.65
C PHE A 121 -9.58 -6.37 -13.59
N GLY A 122 -10.75 -6.34 -14.23
CA GLY A 122 -11.75 -7.41 -14.17
C GLY A 122 -12.09 -7.80 -12.72
N GLU A 123 -12.13 -9.11 -12.45
CA GLU A 123 -12.47 -9.67 -11.14
C GLU A 123 -11.50 -9.27 -10.00
N LYS A 124 -10.32 -8.72 -10.32
CA LYS A 124 -9.39 -8.24 -9.29
C LYS A 124 -10.00 -7.11 -8.46
N LEU A 125 -10.84 -6.25 -9.04
CA LEU A 125 -11.49 -5.16 -8.30
C LEU A 125 -12.32 -5.71 -7.13
N THR A 126 -13.01 -6.84 -7.32
CA THR A 126 -13.78 -7.50 -6.26
C THR A 126 -12.90 -7.93 -5.10
N LYS A 127 -11.66 -8.41 -5.37
CA LYS A 127 -10.71 -8.78 -4.32
C LYS A 127 -10.18 -7.58 -3.56
N TYR A 128 -9.86 -6.48 -4.28
CA TYR A 128 -9.45 -5.23 -3.65
C TYR A 128 -10.58 -4.61 -2.80
N ARG A 129 -11.82 -4.62 -3.30
CA ARG A 129 -13.02 -4.19 -2.57
C ARG A 129 -13.18 -4.98 -1.26
N LYS A 130 -13.14 -6.31 -1.33
CA LYS A 130 -13.23 -7.18 -0.14
C LYS A 130 -12.10 -6.92 0.87
N ALA A 131 -10.86 -6.77 0.40
CA ALA A 131 -9.74 -6.44 1.26
C ALA A 131 -9.94 -5.10 1.99
N ALA A 132 -10.43 -4.08 1.27
CA ALA A 132 -10.77 -2.79 1.87
C ALA A 132 -11.92 -2.93 2.89
N ASP A 133 -12.97 -3.69 2.59
CA ASP A 133 -14.08 -3.94 3.54
C ASP A 133 -13.60 -4.60 4.84
N ILE A 134 -12.74 -5.61 4.74
CA ILE A 134 -12.16 -6.30 5.90
C ILE A 134 -11.37 -5.32 6.78
N ILE A 135 -10.54 -4.47 6.16
CA ILE A 135 -9.72 -3.50 6.87
C ILE A 135 -10.58 -2.40 7.49
N GLU A 136 -11.55 -1.87 6.75
CA GLU A 136 -12.46 -0.82 7.23
C GLU A 136 -13.34 -1.30 8.41
N ALA A 137 -13.71 -2.58 8.42
CA ALA A 137 -14.45 -3.20 9.52
C ALA A 137 -13.58 -3.57 10.74
N SER A 138 -12.25 -3.47 10.63
CA SER A 138 -11.33 -3.82 11.71
C SER A 138 -11.17 -2.71 12.76
N THR A 139 -10.59 -3.07 13.90
CA THR A 139 -10.24 -2.10 14.94
C THR A 139 -8.95 -1.33 14.65
N LEU A 140 -8.17 -1.73 13.63
CA LEU A 140 -6.85 -1.15 13.31
C LEU A 140 -6.92 0.33 12.92
N ASP A 141 -5.92 1.10 13.32
CA ASP A 141 -5.70 2.45 12.81
C ASP A 141 -5.15 2.37 11.37
N TYR A 142 -6.06 2.26 10.42
CA TYR A 142 -5.73 2.04 9.02
C TYR A 142 -5.64 3.36 8.24
N THR A 143 -4.84 3.34 7.19
CA THR A 143 -4.99 4.20 6.01
C THR A 143 -5.00 3.32 4.79
N ILE A 144 -6.09 3.34 4.03
CA ILE A 144 -6.15 2.66 2.74
C ILE A 144 -5.79 3.66 1.65
N ILE A 145 -4.80 3.34 0.82
CA ILE A 145 -4.37 4.14 -0.31
C ILE A 145 -4.88 3.47 -1.58
N ARG A 146 -5.74 4.15 -2.34
CA ARG A 146 -6.18 3.77 -3.68
C ARG A 146 -5.41 4.59 -4.73
N PRO A 147 -4.25 4.11 -5.20
CA PRO A 147 -3.48 4.86 -6.18
C PRO A 147 -4.17 4.85 -7.54
N ALA A 148 -4.03 5.92 -8.31
CA ALA A 148 -4.26 5.90 -9.75
C ALA A 148 -3.28 4.93 -10.44
N TRP A 149 -3.29 4.86 -11.77
CA TRP A 149 -2.40 3.93 -12.47
C TRP A 149 -0.93 4.25 -12.24
N LEU A 150 -0.16 3.23 -11.84
CA LEU A 150 1.20 3.41 -11.36
C LEU A 150 2.23 3.57 -12.49
N THR A 151 2.97 4.68 -12.49
CA THR A 151 4.11 4.94 -13.38
C THR A 151 5.46 4.62 -12.74
N PHE A 152 6.52 4.61 -13.55
CA PHE A 152 7.92 4.54 -13.11
C PHE A 152 8.62 5.90 -13.14
N LYS A 153 7.88 7.01 -13.27
CA LYS A 153 8.46 8.36 -13.27
C LYS A 153 9.15 8.62 -11.92
N ASN A 154 10.36 9.16 -11.97
CA ASN A 154 11.12 9.53 -10.77
C ASN A 154 10.66 10.92 -10.27
N GLU A 155 9.45 10.98 -9.74
CA GLU A 155 8.82 12.21 -9.24
C GLU A 155 8.02 11.92 -7.97
N THR A 156 7.89 12.91 -7.10
CA THR A 156 6.95 12.92 -5.98
C THR A 156 5.97 14.06 -6.22
N ASP A 157 4.88 13.75 -6.92
CA ASP A 157 3.85 14.69 -7.33
C ASP A 157 2.50 14.00 -7.27
N TYR A 158 1.70 14.36 -6.27
CA TYR A 158 0.40 13.76 -6.00
C TYR A 158 -0.55 14.73 -5.30
N GLU A 159 -1.84 14.52 -5.51
CA GLU A 159 -2.94 15.04 -4.70
C GLU A 159 -3.75 13.88 -4.10
N VAL A 160 -4.61 14.20 -3.15
CA VAL A 160 -5.38 13.22 -2.39
C VAL A 160 -6.86 13.55 -2.48
N THR A 161 -7.69 12.53 -2.75
CA THR A 161 -9.15 12.62 -2.69
C THR A 161 -9.69 11.75 -1.56
N SER A 162 -10.74 12.20 -0.87
CA SER A 162 -11.44 11.36 0.11
C SER A 162 -12.23 10.22 -0.55
N LYS A 163 -12.71 9.27 0.26
CA LYS A 163 -13.54 8.14 -0.20
C LYS A 163 -14.83 8.58 -0.90
N ASP A 164 -15.49 9.60 -0.35
CA ASP A 164 -16.83 10.02 -0.78
C ASP A 164 -16.79 11.13 -1.84
N THR A 165 -15.60 11.48 -2.32
CA THR A 165 -15.40 12.45 -3.40
C THR A 165 -15.01 11.75 -4.69
N GLN A 166 -15.41 12.33 -5.82
CA GLN A 166 -14.98 11.84 -7.13
C GLN A 166 -13.45 11.83 -7.23
N PHE A 167 -12.91 10.69 -7.66
CA PHE A 167 -11.48 10.50 -7.87
C PHE A 167 -11.01 11.35 -9.06
N ARG A 168 -9.80 11.90 -8.97
CA ARG A 168 -9.20 12.74 -10.03
C ARG A 168 -7.98 12.07 -10.62
N GLY A 169 -7.59 12.49 -11.82
CA GLY A 169 -6.39 11.99 -12.49
C GLY A 169 -6.43 10.51 -12.85
N THR A 170 -5.56 10.13 -13.79
CA THR A 170 -5.51 8.75 -14.31
C THR A 170 -4.24 8.02 -13.92
N GLU A 171 -3.20 8.74 -13.48
CA GLU A 171 -1.87 8.19 -13.22
C GLU A 171 -1.22 8.77 -11.97
N VAL A 172 -0.26 8.04 -11.39
CA VAL A 172 0.59 8.49 -10.28
C VAL A 172 1.89 7.71 -10.24
N SER A 173 3.00 8.31 -9.81
CA SER A 173 4.26 7.59 -9.70
C SER A 173 4.27 6.65 -8.49
N ARG A 174 4.94 5.50 -8.62
CA ARG A 174 5.19 4.59 -7.48
C ARG A 174 5.95 5.30 -6.35
N ARG A 175 6.87 6.20 -6.71
CA ARG A 175 7.64 7.02 -5.77
C ARG A 175 6.73 7.97 -4.98
N SER A 176 5.67 8.51 -5.57
CA SER A 176 4.67 9.33 -4.86
C SER A 176 3.92 8.52 -3.81
N ILE A 177 3.44 7.33 -4.17
CA ILE A 177 2.75 6.43 -3.21
C ILE A 177 3.68 6.02 -2.07
N ALA A 178 4.93 5.65 -2.40
CA ALA A 178 5.94 5.32 -1.41
C ALA A 178 6.25 6.51 -0.48
N SER A 179 6.42 7.72 -1.03
CA SER A 179 6.67 8.94 -0.25
C SER A 179 5.51 9.25 0.69
N LEU A 180 4.26 9.09 0.22
CA LEU A 180 3.08 9.28 1.05
C LEU A 180 3.00 8.24 2.18
N ALA A 181 3.27 6.96 1.89
CA ALA A 181 3.30 5.91 2.91
C ALA A 181 4.36 6.19 3.99
N VAL A 182 5.56 6.65 3.61
CA VAL A 182 6.60 7.06 4.57
C VAL A 182 6.16 8.28 5.39
N ARG A 183 5.52 9.26 4.75
CA ARG A 183 4.98 10.45 5.45
C ARG A 183 3.93 10.06 6.49
N ILE A 184 3.03 9.14 6.15
CA ILE A 184 2.02 8.60 7.06
C ILE A 184 2.67 7.82 8.20
N ALA A 185 3.65 6.96 7.93
CA ALA A 185 4.37 6.22 8.97
C ALA A 185 5.10 7.15 9.95
N LYS A 186 5.68 8.25 9.47
CA LYS A 186 6.33 9.29 10.30
C LYS A 186 5.31 10.11 11.12
N ASN A 187 4.05 10.17 10.71
CA ASN A 187 3.00 10.98 11.33
C ASN A 187 1.71 10.14 11.44
N PRO A 188 1.61 9.22 12.41
CA PRO A 188 0.57 8.18 12.39
C PRO A 188 -0.87 8.72 12.38
N GLU A 189 -1.12 9.90 12.97
CA GLU A 189 -2.44 10.57 12.96
C GLU A 189 -2.87 11.03 11.56
N LEU A 190 -1.93 11.22 10.63
CA LEU A 190 -2.23 11.63 9.26
C LEU A 190 -3.01 10.53 8.54
N TYR A 191 -4.21 10.86 8.06
CA TYR A 191 -5.13 9.93 7.40
C TYR A 191 -5.52 8.71 8.26
N SER A 192 -5.52 8.88 9.58
CA SER A 192 -5.99 7.86 10.52
C SER A 192 -7.45 7.50 10.24
N LYS A 193 -7.75 6.20 10.11
CA LYS A 193 -9.06 5.66 9.72
C LYS A 193 -9.60 6.20 8.39
N GLU A 194 -8.73 6.63 7.48
CA GLU A 194 -9.15 7.15 6.18
C GLU A 194 -8.88 6.20 5.01
N ASN A 195 -9.68 6.36 3.96
CA ASN A 195 -9.54 5.65 2.69
C ASN A 195 -9.42 6.65 1.54
N ILE A 196 -8.20 6.83 1.08
CA ILE A 196 -7.83 7.97 0.24
C ILE A 196 -7.49 7.52 -1.18
N GLY A 197 -7.99 8.26 -2.16
CA GLY A 197 -7.53 8.19 -3.54
C GLY A 197 -6.29 9.03 -3.73
N VAL A 198 -5.35 8.59 -4.58
CA VAL A 198 -4.09 9.30 -4.81
C VAL A 198 -3.73 9.31 -6.28
N ASN A 199 -3.61 10.51 -6.85
CA ASN A 199 -3.32 10.72 -8.27
C ASN A 199 -2.31 11.84 -8.47
N LYS A 200 -1.68 11.88 -9.64
CA LYS A 200 -0.92 13.04 -10.08
C LYS A 200 -1.88 14.16 -10.50
N PRO A 201 -1.68 15.42 -10.08
CA PRO A 201 -2.49 16.54 -10.54
C PRO A 201 -2.42 16.73 -12.06
N ASN A 202 -3.49 17.27 -12.65
CA ASN A 202 -3.57 17.60 -14.09
C ASN A 202 -3.35 16.37 -15.00
N THR A 203 -3.86 15.20 -14.60
CA THR A 203 -3.80 13.96 -15.39
C THR A 203 -5.19 13.39 -15.68
N ASP A 204 -6.23 14.21 -15.59
CA ASP A 204 -7.59 13.82 -15.91
C ASP A 204 -7.72 13.35 -17.37
N GLY A 205 -8.54 12.33 -17.59
CA GLY A 205 -8.73 11.74 -18.89
C GLY A 205 -9.48 10.42 -18.82
N ASP A 206 -9.67 9.80 -19.99
CA ASP A 206 -10.43 8.55 -20.13
C ASP A 206 -9.58 7.30 -19.77
N LYS A 207 -8.25 7.42 -19.79
CA LYS A 207 -7.28 6.36 -19.49
C LYS A 207 -5.89 6.98 -19.24
N PRO A 208 -4.93 6.25 -18.64
CA PRO A 208 -3.59 6.76 -18.40
C PRO A 208 -2.88 7.14 -19.71
N ALA A 209 -2.02 8.16 -19.67
CA ALA A 209 -1.49 8.79 -20.88
C ALA A 209 -0.65 7.87 -21.79
N TRP A 210 -0.16 6.74 -21.26
CA TRP A 210 0.63 5.75 -22.01
C TRP A 210 -0.17 4.57 -22.57
N PHE A 211 -1.48 4.50 -22.29
CA PHE A 211 -2.35 3.48 -22.86
C PHE A 211 -2.90 3.97 -24.21
N ASN A 212 -2.30 3.51 -25.30
CA ASN A 212 -2.83 3.73 -26.66
C ASN A 212 -3.85 2.65 -27.03
#